data_AF-A0A1H4MC60-F1
#
_entry.id   AF-A0A1H4MC60-F1
#
_cell.length_a   1.000
_cell.length_b   1.000
_cell.length_c   1.000
_cell.angle_alpha   90.00
_cell.angle_beta   90.00
_cell.angle_gamma   90.00
#
_symmetry.space_group_name_H-M   'P 1'
#
loop_
_entity.id
_entity.type
_entity.pdbx_description
1 polymer ?
#
loop_
_entity_poly.entity_id
_entity_poly.type
_entity_poly.pdbx_seq_one_letter_code
_entity_poly.pdbx_strand_id
1 'polypeptide(L)'
;MGMVATVTPLAAVALTVLVVNFRHVFYAFSFPLHLVRHPVAKAYAVHAMIDEVYAVNAALPEHERSALRLLAMQIACEAYWVGGGLVGVVLGSVLPAPVKGLEFALCALFTVLTLDAFRSRKELPPLLLAGASAAVALVLTPGMAMFTALLLFVGLLLVRHLLTARDTAQEAAHA
;
A
#
# COMPACT_ATOMS: atom_id res chain seq x y z
N MET A 1 -17.60 -14.38 -4.15
CA MET A 1 -18.73 -15.28 -3.81
C MET A 1 -18.67 -15.88 -2.38
N GLY A 2 -17.55 -15.84 -1.65
CA GLY A 2 -17.46 -16.48 -0.32
C GLY A 2 -18.06 -15.75 0.89
N MET A 3 -18.31 -14.43 0.82
CA MET A 3 -18.79 -13.62 1.96
C MET A 3 -20.30 -13.29 1.96
N VAL A 4 -21.03 -13.67 0.91
CA VAL A 4 -22.50 -13.47 0.85
C VAL A 4 -23.25 -14.69 1.41
N ALA A 5 -22.59 -15.85 1.46
CA ALA A 5 -23.19 -17.12 1.89
C ALA A 5 -23.13 -17.39 3.40
N THR A 6 -22.33 -16.60 4.14
CA THR A 6 -22.28 -16.64 5.60
C THR A 6 -22.89 -15.34 6.09
N VAL A 7 -23.82 -15.42 7.05
CA VAL A 7 -24.51 -14.28 7.70
C VAL A 7 -23.52 -13.50 8.58
N THR A 8 -22.36 -13.17 8.02
CA THR A 8 -21.34 -12.35 8.64
C THR A 8 -21.89 -10.95 8.70
N PRO A 9 -21.90 -10.29 9.88
CA PRO A 9 -22.42 -8.95 10.00
C PRO A 9 -21.77 -8.07 8.95
N LEU A 10 -22.57 -7.35 8.14
CA LEU A 10 -22.05 -6.42 7.14
C LEU A 10 -21.05 -5.44 7.78
N ALA A 11 -21.25 -5.13 9.05
CA ALA A 11 -20.35 -4.38 9.91
C ALA A 11 -18.96 -5.02 10.07
N ALA A 12 -18.84 -6.34 10.22
CA ALA A 12 -17.56 -7.04 10.33
C ALA A 12 -16.81 -7.07 8.99
N VAL A 13 -17.52 -7.24 7.87
CA VAL A 13 -16.93 -7.12 6.52
C VAL A 13 -16.45 -5.69 6.28
N ALA A 14 -17.30 -4.69 6.58
CA ALA A 14 -16.95 -3.28 6.47
C ALA A 14 -15.75 -2.91 7.35
N LEU A 15 -15.71 -3.38 8.60
CA LEU A 15 -14.60 -3.16 9.51
C LEU A 15 -13.32 -3.84 9.00
N THR A 16 -13.39 -5.07 8.50
CA THR A 16 -12.22 -5.78 7.96
C THR A 16 -11.69 -5.08 6.72
N VAL A 17 -12.57 -4.71 5.78
CA VAL A 17 -12.19 -3.96 4.59
C VAL A 17 -11.58 -2.61 4.98
N LEU A 18 -12.18 -1.90 5.93
CA LEU A 18 -11.68 -0.62 6.42
C LEU A 18 -10.32 -0.77 7.10
N VAL A 19 -10.12 -1.79 7.95
CA VAL A 19 -8.86 -2.04 8.66
C VAL A 19 -7.75 -2.45 7.69
N VAL A 20 -8.04 -3.36 6.75
CA VAL A 20 -7.05 -3.81 5.74
C VAL A 20 -6.69 -2.67 4.78
N ASN A 21 -7.66 -1.83 4.40
CA ASN A 21 -7.44 -0.72 3.47
C ASN A 21 -7.11 0.61 4.15
N PHE A 22 -7.02 0.65 5.47
CA PHE A 22 -6.84 1.89 6.25
C PHE A 22 -5.66 2.74 5.76
N ARG A 23 -4.63 2.10 5.20
CA ARG A 23 -3.46 2.76 4.57
C ARG A 23 -3.84 3.82 3.53
N HIS A 24 -4.94 3.63 2.79
CA HIS A 24 -5.40 4.57 1.77
C HIS A 24 -6.01 5.85 2.33
N VAL A 25 -6.45 5.85 3.61
CA VAL A 25 -7.01 7.05 4.26
C VAL A 25 -5.95 8.15 4.37
N PHE A 26 -4.69 7.79 4.64
CA PHE A 26 -3.58 8.74 4.70
C PHE A 26 -3.28 9.38 3.35
N TYR A 27 -3.52 8.67 2.24
CA TYR A 27 -3.36 9.24 0.91
C TYR A 27 -4.35 10.35 0.65
N ALA A 28 -5.62 10.18 1.05
CA ALA A 28 -6.64 11.21 0.84
C ALA A 28 -6.26 12.58 1.44
N PHE A 29 -5.54 12.61 2.56
CA PHE A 29 -5.06 13.84 3.19
C PHE A 29 -3.83 14.45 2.53
N SER A 30 -2.96 13.61 1.95
CA SER A 30 -1.69 14.03 1.36
C SER A 30 -1.77 14.20 -0.17
N PHE A 31 -2.89 13.82 -0.78
CA PHE A 31 -3.01 13.79 -2.22
C PHE A 31 -3.19 15.20 -2.81
N PRO A 32 -2.45 15.57 -3.86
CA PRO A 32 -2.55 16.89 -4.47
C PRO A 32 -3.79 16.97 -5.39
N LEU A 33 -4.97 16.83 -4.78
CA LEU A 33 -6.29 16.95 -5.42
C LEU A 33 -6.56 18.35 -6.00
N HIS A 34 -5.70 19.33 -5.69
CA HIS A 34 -5.76 20.67 -6.23
C HIS A 34 -5.37 20.76 -7.72
N LEU A 35 -4.67 19.76 -8.28
CA LEU A 35 -4.32 19.74 -9.71
C LEU A 35 -5.47 19.25 -10.61
N VAL A 36 -6.43 18.49 -10.08
CA VAL A 36 -7.54 17.93 -10.88
C VAL A 36 -8.78 18.82 -10.73
N ARG A 37 -8.95 19.73 -11.70
CA ARG A 37 -10.05 20.71 -11.71
C ARG A 37 -11.43 20.11 -12.01
N HIS A 38 -11.51 18.97 -12.69
CA HIS A 38 -12.78 18.38 -13.13
C HIS A 38 -13.35 17.39 -12.08
N PRO A 39 -14.61 17.53 -11.64
CA PRO A 39 -15.17 16.75 -10.53
C PRO A 39 -15.23 15.24 -10.81
N VAL A 40 -15.52 14.84 -12.06
CA VAL A 40 -15.54 13.42 -12.45
C VAL A 40 -14.13 12.82 -12.48
N ALA A 41 -13.15 13.57 -12.98
CA ALA A 41 -11.76 13.12 -12.99
C ALA A 41 -11.20 13.03 -11.56
N LYS A 42 -11.68 13.90 -10.66
CA LYS A 42 -11.35 13.88 -9.24
C LYS A 42 -11.93 12.64 -8.56
N ALA A 43 -13.20 12.29 -8.84
CA ALA A 43 -13.83 11.09 -8.30
C ALA A 43 -13.11 9.82 -8.80
N TYR A 44 -12.79 9.75 -10.10
CA TYR A 44 -12.00 8.64 -10.66
C TYR A 44 -10.61 8.56 -10.02
N ALA A 45 -9.92 9.69 -9.86
CA ALA A 45 -8.58 9.71 -9.30
C ALA A 45 -8.53 9.28 -7.83
N VAL A 46 -9.60 9.53 -7.06
CA VAL A 46 -9.74 9.02 -5.69
C VAL A 46 -10.03 7.51 -5.70
N HIS A 47 -10.83 7.04 -6.65
CA HIS A 47 -11.18 5.63 -6.77
C HIS A 47 -9.99 4.76 -7.21
N ALA A 48 -9.28 5.18 -8.25
CA ALA A 48 -8.15 4.45 -8.84
C ALA A 48 -6.82 4.68 -8.08
N MET A 49 -6.89 5.18 -6.84
CA MET A 49 -5.73 5.46 -6.02
C MET A 49 -5.18 4.18 -5.41
N ILE A 50 -3.95 3.82 -5.77
CA ILE A 50 -3.20 2.73 -5.15
C ILE A 50 -1.81 3.19 -4.72
N ASP A 51 -1.18 2.41 -3.84
CA ASP A 51 0.10 2.72 -3.23
C ASP A 51 1.20 3.02 -4.26
N GLU A 52 1.23 2.26 -5.36
CA GLU A 52 2.22 2.37 -6.43
C GLU A 52 2.08 3.70 -7.19
N VAL A 53 0.85 4.12 -7.47
CA VAL A 53 0.55 5.41 -8.11
C VAL A 53 0.96 6.55 -7.18
N TYR A 54 0.69 6.42 -5.87
CA TYR A 54 1.10 7.40 -4.88
C TYR A 54 2.63 7.50 -4.76
N ALA A 55 3.33 6.37 -4.63
CA ALA A 55 4.78 6.32 -4.46
C ALA A 55 5.53 6.93 -5.65
N VAL A 56 5.12 6.60 -6.87
CA VAL A 56 5.73 7.18 -8.08
C VAL A 56 5.43 8.68 -8.15
N ASN A 57 4.19 9.10 -7.91
CA ASN A 57 3.83 10.51 -8.00
C ASN A 57 4.48 11.37 -6.88
N ALA A 58 4.67 10.81 -5.68
CA ALA A 58 5.36 11.48 -4.58
C ALA A 58 6.86 11.67 -4.85
N ALA A 59 7.49 10.73 -5.58
CA ALA A 59 8.89 10.81 -5.98
C ALA A 59 9.17 11.86 -7.07
N LEU A 60 8.13 12.33 -7.78
CA LEU A 60 8.27 13.36 -8.81
C LEU A 60 8.43 14.77 -8.20
N PRO A 61 9.30 15.62 -8.78
CA PRO A 61 9.36 17.05 -8.50
C PRO A 61 8.01 17.73 -8.75
N GLU A 62 7.65 18.73 -7.94
CA GLU A 62 6.34 19.41 -8.03
C GLU A 62 6.03 20.00 -9.41
N HIS A 63 7.05 20.47 -10.14
CA HIS A 63 6.90 21.08 -11.46
C HIS A 63 6.57 20.07 -12.58
N GLU A 64 6.79 18.78 -12.37
CA GLU A 64 6.46 17.71 -13.33
C GLU A 64 5.14 17.01 -13.03
N ARG A 65 4.49 17.34 -11.90
CA ARG A 65 3.22 16.75 -11.50
C ARG A 65 2.11 17.31 -12.38
N SER A 66 1.47 16.45 -13.16
CA SER A 66 0.36 16.81 -14.05
C SER A 66 -0.82 15.86 -13.85
N ALA A 67 -2.03 16.43 -13.86
CA ALA A 67 -3.28 15.67 -13.76
C ALA A 67 -3.41 14.61 -14.86
N LEU A 68 -2.94 14.91 -16.07
CA LEU A 68 -2.99 13.96 -17.20
C LEU A 68 -2.08 12.76 -16.97
N ARG A 69 -0.87 13.01 -16.45
CA ARG A 69 0.12 11.95 -16.15
C ARG A 69 -0.40 11.04 -15.03
N LEU A 70 -1.01 11.63 -14.01
CA LEU A 70 -1.63 10.87 -12.93
C LEU A 70 -2.75 9.96 -13.44
N LEU A 71 -3.69 10.52 -14.21
CA LEU A 71 -4.81 9.75 -14.77
C LEU A 71 -4.32 8.65 -15.72
N ALA A 72 -3.33 8.94 -16.56
CA ALA A 72 -2.74 7.94 -17.45
C ALA A 72 -2.10 6.78 -16.67
N MET A 73 -1.42 7.08 -15.56
CA MET A 73 -0.83 6.05 -14.70
C MET A 73 -1.90 5.18 -14.03
N GLN A 74 -2.97 5.79 -13.52
CA GLN A 74 -4.11 5.09 -12.94
C GLN A 74 -4.78 4.14 -13.95
N ILE A 75 -5.06 4.64 -15.15
CA ILE A 75 -5.63 3.84 -16.24
C ILE A 75 -4.70 2.69 -16.63
N ALA A 76 -3.38 2.93 -16.68
CA ALA A 76 -2.41 1.89 -17.01
C ALA A 76 -2.37 0.78 -15.94
N CYS A 77 -2.38 1.14 -14.65
CA CYS A 77 -2.46 0.19 -13.55
C CYS A 77 -3.75 -0.66 -13.62
N GLU A 78 -4.89 -0.02 -13.88
CA GLU A 78 -6.18 -0.69 -13.98
C GLU A 78 -6.24 -1.61 -15.21
N ALA A 79 -5.75 -1.15 -16.36
CA ALA A 79 -5.65 -1.96 -17.58
C ALA A 79 -4.72 -3.17 -17.39
N TYR A 80 -3.60 -2.99 -16.69
CA TYR A 80 -2.70 -4.10 -16.36
C TYR A 80 -3.37 -5.12 -15.43
N TRP A 81 -4.09 -4.64 -14.42
CA TRP A 81 -4.80 -5.50 -13.47
C TRP A 81 -5.91 -6.31 -14.16
N VAL A 82 -6.78 -5.64 -14.93
CA VAL A 82 -7.86 -6.30 -15.67
C VAL A 82 -7.30 -7.24 -16.74
N GLY A 83 -6.32 -6.78 -17.51
CA GLY A 83 -5.70 -7.56 -18.58
C GLY A 83 -4.98 -8.80 -18.05
N GLY A 84 -4.15 -8.64 -17.01
CA GLY A 84 -3.46 -9.74 -16.34
C GLY A 84 -4.44 -10.72 -15.70
N GLY A 85 -5.51 -10.24 -15.08
CA GLY A 85 -6.57 -11.06 -14.53
C GLY A 85 -7.30 -11.88 -15.60
N LEU A 86 -7.66 -11.25 -16.72
CA LEU A 86 -8.32 -11.93 -17.84
C LEU A 86 -7.42 -13.00 -18.47
N VAL A 87 -6.15 -12.67 -18.71
CA VAL A 87 -5.15 -13.63 -19.20
C VAL A 87 -4.97 -14.79 -18.22
N GLY A 88 -4.91 -14.49 -16.91
CA GLY A 88 -4.82 -15.49 -15.86
C GLY A 88 -6.04 -16.43 -15.82
N VAL A 89 -7.26 -15.92 -16.00
CA VAL A 89 -8.48 -16.72 -16.07
C VAL A 89 -8.49 -17.61 -17.31
N VAL A 90 -8.14 -17.05 -18.47
CA VAL A 90 -8.08 -17.81 -19.73
C VAL A 90 -7.04 -18.93 -19.63
N LEU A 91 -5.81 -18.61 -19.20
CA LEU A 91 -4.78 -19.62 -18.99
C LEU A 91 -5.18 -20.66 -17.93
N GLY A 92 -5.79 -20.21 -16.84
CA GLY A 92 -6.33 -21.07 -15.78
C GLY A 92 -7.41 -22.03 -16.29
N SER A 93 -8.21 -21.63 -17.28
CA SER A 93 -9.27 -22.47 -17.86
C SER A 93 -8.76 -23.57 -18.81
N VAL A 94 -7.55 -23.41 -19.36
CA VAL A 94 -6.91 -24.37 -20.27
C VAL A 94 -6.06 -25.39 -19.50
N LEU A 95 -5.70 -25.08 -18.25
CA LEU A 95 -4.87 -25.95 -17.40
C LEU A 95 -5.70 -27.11 -16.80
N PRO A 96 -5.36 -28.39 -17.08
CA PRO A 96 -6.19 -29.54 -16.68
C PRO A 96 -6.16 -29.90 -15.19
N ALA A 97 -5.41 -29.18 -14.35
CA ALA A 97 -5.28 -29.43 -12.92
C ALA A 97 -4.88 -28.14 -12.19
N PRO A 98 -5.22 -27.98 -10.89
CA PRO A 98 -4.66 -26.90 -10.09
C PRO A 98 -3.13 -26.98 -10.14
N VAL A 99 -2.49 -25.93 -10.63
CA VAL A 99 -1.03 -25.86 -10.74
C VAL A 99 -0.45 -25.90 -9.33
N LYS A 100 0.14 -27.04 -8.95
CA LYS A 100 0.91 -27.17 -7.71
C LYS A 100 1.99 -26.09 -7.69
N GLY A 101 2.03 -25.29 -6.62
CA GLY A 101 2.98 -24.20 -6.46
C GLY A 101 2.47 -22.82 -6.88
N LEU A 102 1.23 -22.67 -7.37
CA LEU A 102 0.66 -21.32 -7.58
C LEU A 102 0.59 -20.52 -6.26
N GLU A 103 0.37 -21.20 -5.14
CA GLU A 103 0.43 -20.64 -3.78
C GLU A 103 1.82 -20.08 -3.40
N PHE A 104 2.88 -20.53 -4.08
CA PHE A 104 4.24 -20.00 -3.90
C PHE A 104 4.42 -18.64 -4.59
N ALA A 105 3.58 -18.28 -5.57
CA ALA A 105 3.72 -17.02 -6.30
C ALA A 105 3.62 -15.79 -5.38
N LEU A 106 2.70 -15.82 -4.42
CA LEU A 106 2.51 -14.74 -3.45
C LEU A 106 3.69 -14.66 -2.46
N CYS A 107 4.23 -15.81 -2.03
CA CYS A 107 5.44 -15.87 -1.20
C CYS A 107 6.66 -15.30 -1.96
N ALA A 108 6.83 -15.67 -3.22
CA ALA A 108 7.90 -15.17 -4.08
C ALA A 108 7.80 -13.65 -4.29
N LEU A 109 6.59 -13.14 -4.53
CA LEU A 109 6.34 -11.70 -4.66
C LEU A 109 6.80 -10.94 -3.41
N PHE A 110 6.36 -11.36 -2.22
CA PHE A 110 6.77 -10.71 -0.97
C PHE A 110 8.28 -10.84 -0.71
N THR A 111 8.88 -11.97 -1.08
CA THR A 111 10.33 -12.18 -0.95
C THR A 111 11.10 -11.20 -1.81
N VAL A 112 10.69 -11.01 -3.08
CA VAL A 112 11.34 -10.07 -4.00
C VAL A 112 11.18 -8.63 -3.50
N LEU A 113 9.99 -8.22 -3.05
CA LEU A 113 9.76 -6.89 -2.48
C LEU A 113 10.64 -6.64 -1.24
N THR A 114 10.78 -7.64 -0.38
CA THR A 114 11.65 -7.57 0.80
C THR A 114 13.11 -7.39 0.40
N LEU A 115 13.59 -8.16 -0.59
CA LEU A 115 14.96 -8.04 -1.10
C LEU A 115 15.22 -6.66 -1.74
N ASP A 116 14.23 -6.10 -2.44
CA ASP A 116 14.35 -4.77 -3.04
C ASP A 116 14.44 -3.68 -1.96
N ALA A 117 13.62 -3.79 -0.90
CA ALA A 117 13.71 -2.91 0.26
C ALA A 117 15.09 -3.00 0.96
N PHE A 118 15.69 -4.19 1.06
CA PHE A 118 17.05 -4.35 1.61
C PHE A 118 18.13 -3.69 0.73
N ARG A 119 17.94 -3.64 -0.59
CA ARG A 119 18.89 -3.00 -1.51
C ARG A 119 18.84 -1.47 -1.42
N SER A 120 17.69 -0.89 -1.07
CA SER A 120 17.56 0.55 -0.86
C SER A 120 18.06 0.95 0.54
N ARG A 121 19.28 1.48 0.64
CA ARG A 121 19.91 1.92 1.91
C ARG A 121 19.05 2.91 2.72
N LYS A 122 18.17 3.68 2.06
CA LYS A 122 17.25 4.63 2.70
C LYS A 122 16.03 3.94 3.35
N GLU A 123 15.65 2.77 2.85
CA GLU A 123 14.50 1.97 3.29
C GLU A 123 14.86 0.93 4.38
N LEU A 124 16.16 0.77 4.70
CA LEU A 124 16.63 -0.17 5.72
C LEU A 124 16.08 0.12 7.14
N PRO A 125 16.12 1.35 7.68
CA PRO A 125 15.57 1.60 9.01
C PRO A 125 14.05 1.35 9.11
N PRO A 126 13.21 1.81 8.16
CA PRO A 126 11.79 1.42 8.12
C PRO A 126 11.57 -0.10 8.04
N LEU A 127 12.33 -0.82 7.21
CA LEU A 127 12.18 -2.25 7.03
C LEU A 127 12.44 -3.04 8.32
N LEU A 128 13.47 -2.66 9.07
CA LEU A 128 13.80 -3.28 10.37
C LEU A 128 12.72 -2.99 11.42
N LEU A 129 12.17 -1.77 11.45
CA LEU A 129 11.07 -1.40 12.34
C LEU A 129 9.79 -2.18 12.00
N ALA A 130 9.50 -2.40 10.72
CA ALA A 130 8.37 -3.20 10.27
C ALA A 130 8.52 -4.68 10.64
N GLY A 131 9.72 -5.25 10.46
CA GLY A 131 10.01 -6.62 10.87
C GLY A 131 9.90 -6.81 12.39
N ALA A 132 10.42 -5.86 13.17
CA ALA A 132 10.33 -5.88 14.62
C ALA A 132 8.88 -5.76 15.11
N SER A 133 8.09 -4.84 14.55
CA SER A 133 6.69 -4.69 14.93
C SER A 133 5.86 -5.92 14.58
N ALA A 134 6.12 -6.55 13.43
CA ALA A 134 5.47 -7.80 13.03
C ALA A 134 5.82 -8.95 13.98
N ALA A 135 7.10 -9.12 14.33
CA ALA A 135 7.53 -10.15 15.26
C ALA A 135 6.89 -9.99 16.65
N VAL A 136 6.87 -8.76 17.18
CA VAL A 136 6.22 -8.44 18.46
C VAL A 136 4.71 -8.72 18.40
N ALA A 137 4.04 -8.30 17.33
CA ALA A 137 2.61 -8.50 17.15
C ALA A 137 2.20 -9.98 17.03
N LEU A 138 3.01 -10.80 16.35
CA LEU A 138 2.77 -12.24 16.22
C LEU A 138 2.87 -12.97 17.56
N VAL A 139 3.75 -12.51 18.46
CA VAL A 139 3.93 -13.11 19.79
C VAL A 139 2.86 -12.64 20.78
N LEU A 140 2.51 -11.35 20.80
CA LEU A 140 1.54 -10.83 21.75
C LEU A 140 0.08 -11.14 21.38
N THR A 141 -0.28 -11.03 20.10
CA THR A 141 -1.68 -11.06 19.65
C THR A 141 -1.82 -11.72 18.28
N PRO A 142 -1.65 -13.06 18.16
CA PRO A 142 -1.72 -13.76 16.88
C PRO A 142 -3.06 -13.58 16.15
N GLY A 143 -4.18 -13.43 16.88
CA GLY A 143 -5.51 -13.20 16.30
C GLY A 143 -5.74 -11.81 15.71
N MET A 144 -4.93 -10.81 16.06
CA MET A 144 -5.01 -9.43 15.56
C MET A 144 -3.65 -8.90 15.10
N ALA A 145 -2.73 -9.82 14.75
CA ALA A 145 -1.32 -9.52 14.55
C ALA A 145 -1.09 -8.40 13.53
N MET A 146 -1.83 -8.40 12.41
CA MET A 146 -1.75 -7.33 11.41
C MET A 146 -2.05 -5.94 11.98
N PHE A 147 -3.09 -5.82 12.81
CA PHE A 147 -3.51 -4.55 13.37
C PHE A 147 -2.50 -4.03 14.39
N THR A 148 -2.04 -4.90 15.29
CA THR A 148 -1.00 -4.56 16.27
C THR A 148 0.34 -4.24 15.62
N ALA A 149 0.74 -4.98 14.57
CA ALA A 149 1.98 -4.71 13.82
C ALA A 149 1.92 -3.34 13.14
N LEU A 150 0.78 -3.00 12.55
CA LEU A 150 0.55 -1.70 11.89
C LEU A 150 0.61 -0.55 12.89
N LEU A 151 -0.09 -0.65 14.02
CA LEU A 151 -0.08 0.39 15.06
C LEU A 151 1.32 0.61 15.64
N LEU A 152 2.03 -0.47 15.96
CA LEU A 152 3.42 -0.39 16.44
C LEU A 152 4.32 0.24 15.38
N PHE A 153 4.19 -0.17 14.11
CA PHE A 153 5.01 0.36 13.03
C PHE A 153 4.78 1.86 12.81
N VAL A 154 3.52 2.30 12.75
CA VAL A 154 3.17 3.73 12.61
C VAL A 154 3.68 4.52 13.81
N GLY A 155 3.50 4.01 15.04
CA GLY A 155 4.01 4.65 16.25
C GLY A 155 5.54 4.85 16.22
N LEU A 156 6.28 3.81 15.81
CA LEU A 156 7.73 3.86 15.67
C LEU A 156 8.17 4.85 14.58
N LEU A 157 7.47 4.91 13.46
CA LEU A 157 7.73 5.89 12.39
C LEU A 157 7.45 7.33 12.84
N LEU A 158 6.37 7.56 13.59
CA LEU A 158 6.05 8.88 14.14
C LEU A 158 7.13 9.35 15.12
N VAL A 159 7.56 8.49 16.03
CA VAL A 159 8.65 8.79 16.96
C VAL A 159 9.93 9.13 16.20
N ARG A 160 10.31 8.30 15.22
CA ARG A 160 11.47 8.59 14.38
C ARG A 160 11.35 9.92 13.65
N HIS A 161 10.19 10.20 13.05
CA HIS A 161 9.96 11.44 12.31
C HIS A 161 10.08 12.66 13.22
N LEU A 162 9.52 12.62 14.44
CA LEU A 162 9.63 13.69 15.42
C LEU A 162 11.07 13.90 15.91
N LEU A 163 11.84 12.83 16.05
CA LEU A 163 13.27 12.91 16.42
C LEU A 163 14.10 13.51 15.29
N THR A 164 13.93 13.04 14.05
CA THR A 164 14.67 13.56 12.89
C THR A 164 14.28 15.01 12.57
N ALA A 165 13.01 15.39 12.70
CA ALA A 165 12.56 16.77 12.50
C ALA A 165 13.10 17.73 13.58
N ARG A 166 13.32 17.24 14.81
CA ARG A 166 13.97 18.00 15.88
C ARG A 166 15.45 18.24 15.59
N ASP A 167 16.16 17.24 15.08
CA ASP A 167 17.57 17.39 14.69
C ASP A 167 17.75 18.43 13.57
N THR A 168 16.87 18.42 12.55
CA THR A 168 16.93 19.41 11.46
C THR A 168 16.60 20.83 11.94
N ALA A 169 15.67 20.96 12.89
CA ALA A 169 15.31 22.25 13.49
C ALA A 169 16.42 22.80 14.41
N GLN A 170 17.18 21.93 15.08
CA GLN A 170 18.34 22.35 15.88
C GLN A 170 19.53 22.77 15.01
N GLU A 171 19.82 22.08 13.92
CA GLU A 171 20.88 22.50 12.98
C GLU A 171 20.57 23.86 12.34
N ALA A 172 19.32 24.11 11.95
CA ALA A 172 18.91 25.40 11.37
C ALA A 172 18.91 26.56 12.38
N ALA A 173 18.84 26.29 13.69
CA ALA A 173 18.91 27.31 14.74
C ALA A 173 20.36 27.67 15.16
N HIS A 174 21.34 26.86 14.75
CA HIS A 174 22.76 27.06 15.05
C HIS A 174 23.59 27.54 13.84
N ALA A 175 22.97 27.72 12.66
CA ALA A 175 23.58 28.28 11.46
C ALA A 175 23.24 29.78 11.31
#